data_AF-A0A381WPM3-F1
#
_entry.id   AF-A0A381WPM3-F1
#
_cell.length_a   1.000
_cell.length_b   1.000
_cell.length_c   1.000
_cell.angle_alpha   90.00
_cell.angle_beta   90.00
_cell.angle_gamma   90.00
#
_symmetry.space_group_name_H-M   'P 1'
#
loop_
_entity.id
_entity.type
_entity.pdbx_description
1 polymer ?
#
loop_
_entity_poly.entity_id
_entity_poly.type
_entity_poly.pdbx_seq_one_letter_code
_entity_poly.pdbx_strand_id
1 'polypeptide(L)'
;MTRLSSTAVCAFVAGVAMMASAQAQETIKVAADVGYVPHVMATADGGVEGYNVDLANEVARRMGKKFEIIDQEWSGIFAGLNAKRYDTIIAPTTITADRSKNMLFAEGYMDVNYIFIIKKGSAAKTLDDLKGKKIAVNRGNLFDKWLSAR
;
A
#
# COMPACT_ATOMS: atom_id res chain seq x y z
N MET A 1 -48.22 -37.83 -37.01
CA MET A 1 -47.57 -38.03 -35.69
C MET A 1 -46.06 -38.03 -35.89
N THR A 2 -45.47 -36.83 -35.97
CA THR A 2 -44.04 -36.62 -36.15
C THR A 2 -43.42 -36.46 -34.76
N ARG A 3 -42.62 -37.45 -34.35
CA ARG A 3 -41.91 -37.42 -33.06
C ARG A 3 -40.76 -36.43 -33.16
N LEU A 4 -40.87 -35.28 -32.49
CA LEU A 4 -39.72 -34.40 -32.23
C LEU A 4 -38.74 -35.17 -31.35
N SER A 5 -37.54 -35.38 -31.86
CA SER A 5 -36.42 -36.05 -31.18
C SER A 5 -35.90 -35.19 -30.03
N SER A 6 -35.84 -35.80 -28.84
CA SER A 6 -35.52 -35.19 -27.54
C SER A 6 -34.07 -34.69 -27.38
N THR A 7 -33.27 -34.67 -28.45
CA THR A 7 -31.82 -34.46 -28.39
C THR A 7 -31.40 -32.98 -28.51
N ALA A 8 -32.30 -32.08 -28.92
CA ALA A 8 -31.97 -30.67 -29.14
C ALA A 8 -32.01 -29.80 -27.87
N VAL A 9 -32.60 -30.29 -26.76
CA VAL A 9 -32.79 -29.49 -25.55
C VAL A 9 -31.56 -29.49 -24.63
N CYS A 10 -30.74 -30.55 -24.64
CA CYS A 10 -29.54 -30.61 -23.79
C CYS A 10 -28.37 -29.73 -24.26
N ALA A 11 -28.32 -29.38 -25.55
CA ALA A 11 -27.22 -28.56 -26.08
C ALA A 11 -27.36 -27.06 -25.72
N PHE A 12 -28.57 -26.59 -25.42
CA PHE A 12 -28.79 -25.18 -25.07
C PHE A 12 -28.49 -24.89 -23.59
N VAL A 13 -28.66 -25.87 -22.70
CA VAL A 13 -28.39 -25.71 -21.26
C VAL A 13 -26.88 -25.69 -20.96
N ALA A 14 -26.07 -26.40 -21.74
CA ALA A 14 -24.61 -26.41 -21.56
C ALA A 14 -23.91 -25.10 -21.98
N GLY A 15 -24.52 -24.32 -22.89
CA GLY A 15 -23.96 -23.04 -23.36
C GLY A 15 -24.10 -21.88 -22.37
N VAL A 16 -25.13 -21.90 -21.53
CA VAL A 16 -25.37 -20.84 -20.52
C VAL A 16 -24.46 -21.00 -19.30
N ALA A 17 -24.02 -22.21 -18.99
CA ALA A 17 -23.14 -22.47 -17.85
C ALA A 17 -21.69 -21.97 -18.05
N MET A 18 -21.22 -21.76 -19.29
CA MET A 18 -19.88 -21.22 -19.57
C MET A 18 -19.80 -19.69 -19.61
N MET A 19 -20.93 -18.98 -19.63
CA MET A 19 -20.96 -17.51 -19.53
C MET A 19 -20.92 -17.01 -18.08
N ALA A 20 -21.01 -17.89 -17.08
CA ALA A 20 -20.62 -17.60 -15.71
C ALA A 20 -19.12 -17.84 -15.51
N SER A 21 -18.29 -17.37 -16.45
CA SER A 21 -16.90 -17.09 -16.12
C SER A 21 -16.96 -15.96 -15.10
N ALA A 22 -16.89 -16.32 -13.82
CA ALA A 22 -16.60 -15.37 -12.76
C ALA A 22 -15.47 -14.48 -13.27
N GLN A 23 -15.76 -13.21 -13.56
CA GLN A 23 -14.73 -12.23 -13.87
C GLN A 23 -13.79 -12.27 -12.67
N ALA A 24 -12.64 -12.91 -12.84
CA ALA A 24 -11.61 -12.92 -11.81
C ALA A 24 -11.28 -11.45 -11.57
N GLN A 25 -11.66 -10.97 -10.39
CA GLN A 25 -11.46 -9.59 -10.01
C GLN A 25 -9.95 -9.35 -10.04
N GLU A 26 -9.50 -8.51 -10.97
CA GLU A 26 -8.07 -8.28 -11.20
C GLU A 26 -7.43 -7.79 -9.90
N THR A 27 -6.35 -8.48 -9.50
CA THR A 27 -5.60 -8.20 -8.29
C THR A 27 -4.50 -7.20 -8.61
N ILE A 28 -4.46 -6.09 -7.86
CA ILE A 28 -3.44 -5.05 -7.92
C ILE A 28 -2.52 -5.25 -6.72
N LYS A 29 -1.21 -5.35 -6.96
CA LYS A 29 -0.21 -5.48 -5.90
C LYS A 29 0.11 -4.11 -5.33
N VAL A 30 -0.07 -3.95 -4.03
CA VAL A 30 0.13 -2.68 -3.34
C VAL A 30 1.20 -2.83 -2.26
N ALA A 31 2.25 -2.04 -2.32
CA ALA A 31 3.31 -2.08 -1.30
C ALA A 31 2.96 -1.23 -0.09
N ALA A 32 3.35 -1.72 1.09
CA ALA A 32 3.27 -0.99 2.34
C ALA A 32 4.43 -1.36 3.26
N ASP A 33 4.86 -0.42 4.11
CA ASP A 33 5.80 -0.68 5.21
C ASP A 33 4.99 -1.12 6.43
N VAL A 34 4.78 -2.44 6.60
CA VAL A 34 3.94 -2.97 7.68
C VAL A 34 4.63 -2.73 9.01
N GLY A 35 3.96 -1.98 9.90
CA GLY A 35 4.56 -1.49 11.14
C GLY A 35 4.49 0.03 11.26
N TYR A 36 4.09 0.73 10.20
CA TYR A 36 3.82 2.16 10.27
C TYR A 36 2.44 2.46 10.89
N VAL A 37 2.35 2.30 12.20
CA VAL A 37 1.15 2.55 13.01
C VAL A 37 0.76 4.04 12.98
N PRO A 38 -0.54 4.40 12.84
CA PRO A 38 -1.72 3.55 12.70
C PRO A 38 -2.15 3.31 11.23
N HIS A 39 -1.24 3.52 10.28
CA HIS A 39 -1.55 3.50 8.85
C HIS A 39 -1.60 2.09 8.27
N VAL A 40 -0.58 1.28 8.57
CA VAL A 40 -0.47 -0.10 8.12
C VAL A 40 0.18 -0.92 9.22
N MET A 41 -0.55 -1.91 9.74
CA MET A 41 -0.21 -2.66 10.93
C MET A 41 -0.54 -4.13 10.73
N ALA A 42 0.32 -5.01 11.23
CA ALA A 42 -0.01 -6.44 11.28
C ALA A 42 -1.09 -6.68 12.34
N THR A 43 -2.06 -7.54 12.03
CA THR A 43 -3.03 -8.04 12.99
C THR A 43 -2.55 -9.33 13.65
N ALA A 44 -3.11 -9.69 14.80
CA ALA A 44 -2.69 -10.88 15.55
C ALA A 44 -2.94 -12.21 14.80
N ASP A 45 -3.88 -12.22 13.86
CA ASP A 45 -4.22 -13.36 12.99
C ASP A 45 -3.40 -13.40 11.69
N GLY A 46 -2.40 -12.52 11.54
CA GLY A 46 -1.49 -12.51 10.39
C GLY A 46 -2.00 -11.72 9.18
N GLY A 47 -3.08 -10.96 9.33
CA GLY A 47 -3.55 -9.98 8.35
C GLY A 47 -2.88 -8.61 8.51
N VAL A 48 -3.41 -7.62 7.78
CA VAL A 48 -2.94 -6.24 7.81
C VAL A 48 -4.15 -5.30 7.93
N GLU A 49 -4.07 -4.32 8.83
CA GLU A 49 -5.12 -3.31 9.07
C GLU A 49 -4.52 -1.89 9.18
N GLY A 50 -5.39 -0.89 9.25
CA GLY A 50 -5.02 0.50 9.51
C GLY A 50 -5.64 1.47 8.52
N TYR A 51 -5.44 2.77 8.77
CA TYR A 51 -6.09 3.83 7.99
C TYR A 51 -5.82 3.73 6.48
N ASN A 52 -4.58 3.47 6.10
CA ASN A 52 -4.20 3.38 4.69
C ASN A 52 -4.68 2.07 4.05
N VAL A 53 -4.81 1.01 4.84
CA VAL A 53 -5.40 -0.26 4.39
C VAL A 53 -6.88 -0.07 4.09
N ASP A 54 -7.62 0.59 4.99
CA ASP A 54 -9.05 0.88 4.81
C ASP A 54 -9.28 1.78 3.59
N LEU A 55 -8.46 2.83 3.43
CA LEU A 55 -8.50 3.70 2.26
C LEU A 55 -8.25 2.91 0.96
N ALA A 56 -7.21 2.07 0.95
CA ALA A 56 -6.86 1.28 -0.21
C ALA A 56 -7.96 0.26 -0.57
N ASN A 57 -8.54 -0.40 0.43
CA ASN A 57 -9.66 -1.32 0.25
C ASN A 57 -10.90 -0.63 -0.31
N GLU A 58 -11.22 0.57 0.17
CA GLU A 58 -12.35 1.35 -0.36
C GLU A 58 -12.11 1.79 -1.81
N VAL A 59 -10.88 2.19 -2.17
CA VAL A 59 -10.50 2.47 -3.56
C VAL A 59 -10.66 1.22 -4.43
N ALA A 60 -10.13 0.07 -3.99
CA ALA A 60 -10.24 -1.19 -4.70
C ALA A 60 -11.70 -1.60 -4.93
N ARG A 61 -12.55 -1.45 -3.91
CA ARG A 61 -13.99 -1.71 -3.98
C ARG A 61 -14.67 -0.85 -5.04
N ARG A 62 -14.38 0.46 -5.09
CA ARG A 62 -14.93 1.37 -6.11
C ARG A 62 -14.45 1.06 -7.52
N MET A 63 -13.25 0.51 -7.67
CA MET A 63 -12.69 0.09 -8.96
C MET A 63 -13.19 -1.30 -9.41
N GLY A 64 -13.88 -2.06 -8.55
CA GLY A 64 -14.17 -3.46 -8.81
C GLY A 64 -12.90 -4.30 -8.93
N LYS A 65 -11.89 -4.04 -8.08
CA LYS A 65 -10.57 -4.70 -8.05
C LYS A 65 -10.26 -5.23 -6.66
N LYS A 66 -9.27 -6.13 -6.54
CA LYS A 66 -8.75 -6.59 -5.24
C LYS A 66 -7.34 -6.05 -5.05
N PHE A 67 -6.99 -5.67 -3.84
CA PHE A 67 -5.61 -5.31 -3.50
C PHE A 67 -4.94 -6.45 -2.75
N GLU A 68 -3.72 -6.78 -3.16
CA GLU A 68 -2.82 -7.69 -2.46
C GLU A 68 -1.72 -6.85 -1.83
N ILE A 69 -1.69 -6.81 -0.50
CA ILE A 69 -0.70 -6.04 0.25
C ILE A 69 0.62 -6.81 0.26
N ILE A 70 1.67 -6.16 -0.23
CA ILE A 70 3.05 -6.64 -0.19
C ILE A 70 3.78 -5.85 0.89
N ASP A 71 4.17 -6.54 1.96
CA ASP A 71 5.03 -5.96 2.98
C ASP A 71 6.43 -5.68 2.41
N GLN A 72 6.86 -4.43 2.55
CA GLN A 72 8.10 -3.92 1.98
C GLN A 72 8.68 -2.82 2.85
N GLU A 73 9.90 -3.05 3.36
CA GLU A 73 10.64 -2.02 4.08
C GLU A 73 10.74 -0.73 3.27
N TRP A 74 10.51 0.39 3.93
CA TRP A 74 10.52 1.73 3.33
C TRP A 74 11.80 2.04 2.53
N SER A 75 12.95 1.56 3.01
CA SER A 75 14.26 1.80 2.37
C SER A 75 14.34 1.27 0.93
N GLY A 76 13.56 0.22 0.60
CA GLY A 76 13.50 -0.40 -0.72
C GLY A 76 12.22 -0.09 -1.51
N ILE A 77 11.25 0.62 -0.94
CA ILE A 77 9.89 0.71 -1.50
C ILE A 77 9.82 1.44 -2.85
N PHE A 78 10.68 2.42 -3.09
CA PHE A 78 10.69 3.12 -4.39
C PHE A 78 11.44 2.33 -5.45
N ALA A 79 12.47 1.59 -5.06
CA ALA A 79 13.22 0.73 -5.98
C ALA A 79 12.36 -0.44 -6.45
N GLY A 80 11.56 -1.05 -5.55
CA GLY A 80 10.62 -2.10 -5.92
C GLY A 80 9.49 -1.61 -6.82
N LEU A 81 8.98 -0.39 -6.61
CA LEU A 81 8.01 0.25 -7.51
C LEU A 81 8.58 0.39 -8.93
N ASN A 82 9.79 0.98 -9.04
CA ASN A 82 10.45 1.17 -10.34
C ASN A 82 10.79 -0.16 -11.04
N ALA A 83 11.09 -1.20 -10.25
CA ALA A 83 11.32 -2.55 -10.73
C ALA A 83 10.01 -3.32 -11.02
N LYS A 84 8.84 -2.68 -10.90
CA LYS A 84 7.50 -3.26 -11.15
C LYS A 84 7.21 -4.49 -10.29
N ARG A 85 7.70 -4.52 -9.05
CA ARG A 85 7.38 -5.59 -8.08
C ARG A 85 5.96 -5.46 -7.53
N TYR A 86 5.40 -4.26 -7.59
CA TYR A 86 4.05 -3.88 -7.23
C TYR A 86 3.64 -2.67 -8.06
N ASP A 87 2.33 -2.42 -8.09
CA ASP A 87 1.71 -1.45 -8.98
C ASP A 87 1.58 -0.07 -8.32
N THR A 88 1.46 -0.03 -7.00
CA THR A 88 1.34 1.22 -6.23
C THR A 88 1.85 1.07 -4.80
N ILE A 89 1.95 2.19 -4.08
CA ILE A 89 2.33 2.27 -2.67
C ILE A 89 1.14 2.82 -1.87
N ILE A 90 0.75 2.12 -0.81
CA ILE A 90 -0.33 2.53 0.10
C ILE A 90 0.20 2.88 1.50
N ALA A 91 1.36 3.53 1.55
CA ALA A 91 1.92 4.12 2.76
C ALA A 91 1.94 5.66 2.63
N PRO A 92 1.82 6.43 3.73
CA PRO A 92 1.94 7.88 3.68
C PRO A 92 3.27 8.30 3.06
N THR A 93 3.19 8.80 1.84
CA THR A 93 4.34 9.14 1.01
C THR A 93 4.29 10.62 0.72
N THR A 94 5.19 11.39 1.34
CA THR A 94 5.29 12.83 1.08
C THR A 94 5.59 13.10 -0.39
N ILE A 95 4.78 13.94 -1.03
CA ILE A 95 4.99 14.40 -2.40
C ILE A 95 6.22 15.32 -2.41
N THR A 96 7.18 15.04 -3.29
CA THR A 96 8.35 15.90 -3.52
C THR A 96 8.65 16.01 -5.01
N ALA A 97 9.32 17.09 -5.42
CA ALA A 97 9.75 17.27 -6.81
C ALA A 97 10.61 16.09 -7.30
N ASP A 98 11.53 15.60 -6.47
CA ASP A 98 12.40 14.47 -6.85
C ASP A 98 11.66 13.16 -7.03
N ARG A 99 10.68 12.85 -6.15
CA ARG A 99 9.86 11.65 -6.32
C ARG A 99 9.00 11.76 -7.58
N SER A 100 8.42 12.93 -7.82
CA SER A 100 7.52 13.20 -8.96
C SER A 100 8.20 13.08 -10.33
N LYS A 101 9.54 13.06 -10.39
CA LYS A 101 10.28 12.76 -11.62
C LYS A 101 10.11 11.31 -12.09
N ASN A 102 9.84 10.38 -11.17
CA ASN A 102 9.87 8.94 -11.44
C ASN A 102 8.58 8.19 -11.03
N MET A 103 7.64 8.86 -10.36
CA MET A 103 6.37 8.25 -9.95
C MET A 103 5.23 9.26 -9.97
N LEU A 104 4.01 8.77 -10.17
CA LEU A 104 2.78 9.54 -10.05
C LEU A 104 2.25 9.46 -8.62
N PHE A 105 1.55 10.52 -8.21
CA PHE A 105 0.88 10.62 -6.92
C PHE A 105 -0.61 10.82 -7.11
N ALA A 106 -1.40 10.25 -6.21
CA ALA A 106 -2.76 10.70 -6.00
C ALA A 106 -2.77 12.10 -5.37
N GLU A 107 -3.96 12.71 -5.30
CA GLU A 107 -4.14 13.94 -4.54
C GLU A 107 -3.78 13.72 -3.06
N GLY A 108 -3.10 14.72 -2.47
CA GLY A 108 -2.70 14.66 -1.07
C GLY A 108 -3.92 14.68 -0.16
N TYR A 109 -3.99 13.71 0.76
CA TYR A 109 -5.12 13.55 1.69
C TYR A 109 -4.74 13.80 3.16
N MET A 110 -3.46 14.05 3.46
CA MET A 110 -2.99 14.33 4.82
C MET A 110 -1.66 15.10 4.82
N ASP A 111 -1.45 15.88 5.88
CA ASP A 111 -0.18 16.50 6.21
C ASP A 111 0.54 15.73 7.33
N VAL A 112 1.86 15.73 7.31
CA VAL A 112 2.70 15.13 8.34
C VAL A 112 3.77 16.11 8.80
N ASN A 113 3.94 16.21 10.12
CA ASN A 113 4.97 17.06 10.73
C ASN A 113 6.13 16.23 11.26
N TYR A 114 7.31 16.85 11.23
CA TYR A 114 8.53 16.22 11.71
C TYR A 114 8.72 16.48 13.21
N ILE A 115 8.81 15.43 14.01
CA ILE A 115 9.06 15.53 15.45
C ILE A 115 10.18 14.59 15.88
N PHE A 116 10.90 14.99 16.93
CA PHE A 116 11.79 14.11 17.67
C PHE A 116 11.05 13.53 18.87
N ILE A 117 11.17 12.21 19.04
CA ILE A 117 10.67 11.53 20.23
C ILE A 117 11.87 11.21 21.10
N ILE A 118 11.80 11.62 22.37
CA ILE A 118 12.84 11.38 23.37
C ILE A 118 12.25 10.62 24.55
N LYS A 119 13.13 9.92 25.29
CA LYS A 119 12.71 9.21 26.51
C LYS A 119 12.16 10.20 27.53
N LYS A 120 11.05 9.83 28.19
CA LYS A 120 10.50 10.60 29.33
C LYS A 120 11.59 10.83 30.38
N GLY A 121 11.74 12.07 30.84
CA GLY A 121 12.79 12.49 31.77
C GLY A 121 14.12 12.89 31.13
N SER A 122 14.24 12.82 29.79
CA SER A 122 15.38 13.42 29.10
C SER A 122 15.42 14.94 29.30
N ALA A 123 16.63 15.49 29.45
CA ALA A 123 16.86 16.92 29.56
C ALA A 123 16.88 17.65 28.19
N ALA A 124 16.90 16.90 27.08
CA ALA A 124 16.93 17.49 25.74
C ALA A 124 15.64 18.27 25.45
N LYS A 125 15.79 19.53 25.03
CA LYS A 125 14.67 20.43 24.69
C LYS A 125 14.84 21.07 23.31
N THR A 126 16.06 21.09 22.80
CA THR A 126 16.45 21.73 21.55
C THR A 126 17.19 20.76 20.64
N LEU A 127 17.38 21.13 19.38
CA LEU A 127 18.19 20.33 18.44
C LEU A 127 19.67 20.31 18.84
N ASP A 128 20.18 21.37 19.47
CA ASP A 128 21.57 21.42 19.92
C ASP A 128 21.88 20.38 21.00
N ASP A 129 20.89 20.04 21.84
CA ASP A 129 21.01 18.99 22.85
C ASP A 129 21.21 17.58 22.25
N LEU A 130 20.92 17.43 20.95
CA LEU A 130 21.05 16.16 20.22
C LEU A 130 22.41 16.01 19.53
N LYS A 131 23.27 17.03 19.55
CA LYS A 131 24.61 16.96 18.94
C LYS A 131 25.44 15.84 19.57
N GLY A 132 26.08 15.05 18.71
CA GLY A 132 26.88 13.88 19.12
C GLY A 132 26.07 12.71 19.69
N LYS A 133 24.73 12.77 19.68
CA LYS A 133 23.88 11.64 20.07
C LYS A 133 23.61 10.73 18.87
N LYS A 134 23.34 9.46 19.16
CA LYS A 134 22.85 8.52 18.15
C LYS A 134 21.35 8.74 17.97
N ILE A 135 20.93 9.00 16.73
CA ILE A 135 19.53 9.21 16.36
C ILE A 135 19.08 8.02 15.53
N ALA A 136 17.96 7.41 15.93
CA ALA A 136 17.30 6.38 15.14
C ALA A 136 16.27 7.04 14.21
N VAL A 137 16.22 6.60 12.95
CA VAL A 137 15.31 7.10 11.92
C VAL A 137 15.02 6.01 10.90
N ASN A 138 13.83 6.01 10.29
CA ASN A 138 13.51 5.08 9.21
C ASN A 138 14.29 5.47 7.94
N ARG A 139 15.17 4.57 7.50
CA ARG A 139 16.13 4.83 6.41
C ARG A 139 15.41 5.13 5.09
N GLY A 140 15.88 6.14 4.37
CA GLY A 140 15.34 6.55 3.06
C GLY A 140 14.12 7.46 3.13
N ASN A 141 13.58 7.75 4.32
CA ASN A 141 12.56 8.78 4.50
C ASN A 141 13.18 10.19 4.44
N LEU A 142 12.32 11.22 4.48
CA LEU A 142 12.79 12.61 4.39
C LEU A 142 13.54 13.08 5.65
N PHE A 143 13.27 12.48 6.81
CA PHE A 143 13.99 12.76 8.06
C PHE A 143 15.42 12.24 8.01
N ASP A 144 15.62 11.02 7.49
CA ASP A 144 16.93 10.43 7.29
C ASP A 144 17.78 11.29 6.36
N LYS A 145 17.18 11.75 5.24
CA LYS A 145 17.84 12.70 4.33
C LYS A 145 18.20 14.02 5.02
N TRP A 146 17.28 14.57 5.81
CA TRP A 146 17.51 15.82 6.54
C TRP A 146 18.60 15.69 7.61
N LEU A 147 18.62 14.56 8.33
CA LEU A 147 19.64 14.25 9.34
C LEU A 147 21.02 14.05 8.70
N SER A 148 21.06 13.33 7.57
CA SER A 148 22.31 13.03 6.85
C SER A 148 22.94 14.22 6.14
N ALA A 149 22.18 15.30 5.94
CA ALA A 149 22.65 16.54 5.30
C ALA A 149 23.25 17.57 6.29
N ARG A 150 23.36 17.22 7.58
CA ARG A 150 23.85 18.08 8.67
C ARG A 150 25.13 17.52 9.28
#